data_AF-A0A8X8Y4H4-F1
#
_entry.id   AF-A0A8X8Y4H4-F1
#
_cell.length_a   1.000
_cell.length_b   1.000
_cell.length_c   1.000
_cell.angle_alpha   90.00
_cell.angle_beta   90.00
_cell.angle_gamma   90.00
#
_symmetry.space_group_name_H-M   'P 1'
#
loop_
_entity.id
_entity.type
_entity.pdbx_description
1 polymer ?
#
loop_
_entity_poly.entity_id
_entity_poly.type
_entity_poly.pdbx_seq_one_letter_code
_entity_poly.pdbx_strand_id
1 'polypeptide(L)'
;MGTPSGSHFNNQSSMLPPRQQPRPGGGGLQTSLSLVSADACGSPNLERGSNSDQVHESPSESASSRETWPRADALVAKKMEKEKERENGFAEHSVVRNFSSSDKMSLRDVARERVDIVAEKMQNLPDKYLDKFKNELRTFLEGLGGSQQREEFLFLQKLVQSRGDLTEQTLVMAHRVQLEILVSIKTGIQAFLHPSVSLSQASLIDIFLYKRCRNIACGSALPAEDCMCELCSKRNGFCNLCMCTICNKFDFEVNTCRWIGCDSCSHWTHTDCAIRNGLIGMGPCVTNGLSSAEMLLRCRACNRTSELVGWVKDVFLHCAPSWDRDALIRELDFVSRIFRGSEDSRGRKLFWKCEELMEKLKTGVAETVACKVILMLFQELEADPSKNQENEDGRMISPQEAFNRIADVVQEAVKKMEIVAEEKMRMVKKARLAVEACEQELKDKAREVSALKTERQRKKNQIDELESIVRLKQAEADMFELKANEACREAERLQRIALAKTEKSEEDYASRYLKQRLHEAEAEKQYLFEKIKLQESLRPTQSSAGTSEPPHAMYNKIQDLLKNMYSTSSKADAQSSDFHSLGAIP
;
A
#
# COMPACT_ATOMS: atom_id res chain seq x y z
N MET A 1 -57.14 -2.46 43.34
CA MET A 1 -56.99 -0.98 43.43
C MET A 1 -55.53 -0.63 43.23
N GLY A 2 -55.12 -0.41 41.98
CA GLY A 2 -53.71 -0.13 41.64
C GLY A 2 -53.64 0.53 40.27
N THR A 3 -52.99 1.69 40.22
CA THR A 3 -52.78 2.50 39.02
C THR A 3 -51.49 2.09 38.31
N PRO A 4 -51.49 1.83 36.99
CA PRO A 4 -50.26 1.69 36.22
C PRO A 4 -49.78 3.06 35.73
N SER A 5 -48.55 3.42 36.05
CA SER A 5 -47.86 4.59 35.48
C SER A 5 -47.43 4.31 34.04
N GLY A 6 -47.65 5.25 33.13
CA GLY A 6 -47.37 5.08 31.70
C GLY A 6 -45.88 5.18 31.34
N SER A 7 -45.46 4.33 30.40
CA SER A 7 -44.16 4.42 29.72
C SER A 7 -44.30 5.23 28.42
N HIS A 8 -43.62 6.36 28.33
CA HIS A 8 -43.51 7.13 27.08
C HIS A 8 -42.72 6.34 26.03
N PHE A 9 -43.37 5.96 24.93
CA PHE A 9 -42.67 5.56 23.71
C PHE A 9 -42.27 6.82 22.93
N ASN A 10 -40.97 7.05 22.79
CA ASN A 10 -40.43 8.02 21.85
C ASN A 10 -39.34 7.33 21.03
N ASN A 11 -39.70 6.85 19.84
CA ASN A 11 -38.82 6.07 18.98
C ASN A 11 -38.77 6.72 17.58
N GLN A 12 -37.75 7.55 17.36
CA GLN A 12 -37.35 8.00 16.01
C GLN A 12 -35.92 7.53 15.77
N SER A 13 -35.80 6.34 15.18
CA SER A 13 -34.53 5.76 14.75
C SER A 13 -34.55 5.68 13.22
N SER A 14 -34.10 6.73 12.55
CA SER A 14 -34.06 6.78 11.09
C SER A 14 -32.96 5.88 10.53
N MET A 15 -33.31 4.92 9.68
CA MET A 15 -32.37 4.16 8.86
C MET A 15 -31.64 5.09 7.88
N LEU A 16 -30.34 5.35 8.07
CA LEU A 16 -29.46 6.02 7.10
C LEU A 16 -28.06 5.38 7.11
N PRO A 17 -27.40 5.22 5.95
CA PRO A 17 -26.04 4.70 5.86
C PRO A 17 -24.98 5.77 6.23
N PRO A 18 -23.76 5.36 6.61
CA PRO A 18 -22.72 6.29 7.09
C PRO A 18 -22.15 7.17 5.95
N ARG A 19 -22.56 8.43 5.90
CA ARG A 19 -22.01 9.46 4.99
C ARG A 19 -20.94 10.28 5.72
N GLN A 20 -19.66 10.00 5.48
CA GLN A 20 -18.56 10.77 6.10
C GLN A 20 -18.30 12.08 5.35
N GLN A 21 -18.34 13.21 6.08
CA GLN A 21 -17.54 14.40 5.80
C GLN A 21 -16.98 14.95 7.12
N PRO A 22 -15.68 15.27 7.21
CA PRO A 22 -15.10 15.87 8.41
C PRO A 22 -15.37 17.39 8.45
N ARG A 23 -15.69 17.93 9.63
CA ARG A 23 -15.51 19.34 9.95
C ARG A 23 -14.74 19.50 11.27
N PRO A 24 -13.87 20.52 11.40
CA PRO A 24 -12.88 20.58 12.47
C PRO A 24 -13.26 21.52 13.64
N GLY A 25 -12.69 21.22 14.81
CA GLY A 25 -12.31 22.22 15.81
C GLY A 25 -13.13 22.27 17.10
N GLY A 26 -12.43 22.31 18.25
CA GLY A 26 -12.98 22.85 19.51
C GLY A 26 -12.47 22.24 20.82
N GLY A 27 -11.31 22.68 21.31
CA GLY A 27 -10.84 22.45 22.70
C GLY A 27 -9.91 21.24 22.89
N GLY A 28 -8.62 21.37 23.23
CA GLY A 28 -7.79 22.57 23.43
C GLY A 28 -7.19 22.63 24.84
N LEU A 29 -5.87 22.44 24.94
CA LEU A 29 -5.03 22.89 26.05
C LEU A 29 -3.63 23.23 25.51
N GLN A 30 -2.93 24.13 26.21
CA GLN A 30 -1.88 25.00 25.63
C GLN A 30 -0.46 24.69 26.12
N THR A 31 0.52 24.99 25.26
CA THR A 31 1.82 25.61 25.61
C THR A 31 2.27 26.40 24.35
N SER A 32 2.22 27.74 24.32
CA SER A 32 3.30 28.69 24.72
C SER A 32 4.61 28.48 23.91
N LEU A 33 5.21 29.46 23.20
CA LEU A 33 5.10 30.93 23.26
C LEU A 33 5.76 31.61 22.02
N SER A 34 5.37 32.87 21.73
CA SER A 34 6.15 33.94 21.03
C SER A 34 6.42 33.87 19.51
N LEU A 35 6.49 34.97 18.73
CA LEU A 35 6.10 36.41 18.90
C LEU A 35 6.14 37.16 17.52
N VAL A 36 5.40 38.29 17.38
CA VAL A 36 5.56 39.40 16.37
C VAL A 36 5.20 39.07 14.89
N SER A 37 4.15 39.62 14.24
CA SER A 37 3.80 41.02 13.83
C SER A 37 4.64 41.56 12.66
N ALA A 38 4.17 42.29 11.64
CA ALA A 38 2.85 42.74 11.14
C ALA A 38 2.98 42.99 9.59
N ASP A 39 2.10 43.59 8.78
CA ASP A 39 0.75 44.22 8.88
C ASP A 39 0.04 44.15 7.48
N ALA A 40 -1.28 44.35 7.32
CA ALA A 40 -2.00 45.58 6.88
C ALA A 40 -1.34 46.44 5.76
N CYS A 41 -2.03 47.04 4.77
CA CYS A 41 -3.45 47.08 4.34
C CYS A 41 -3.50 47.73 2.93
N GLY A 42 -4.66 47.70 2.21
CA GLY A 42 -4.93 48.73 1.18
C GLY A 42 -5.60 48.31 -0.14
N SER A 43 -6.80 48.81 -0.36
CA SER A 43 -7.52 49.00 -1.63
C SER A 43 -8.45 50.22 -1.41
N PRO A 44 -9.16 50.82 -2.41
CA PRO A 44 -9.32 50.44 -3.82
C PRO A 44 -9.27 51.61 -4.85
N ASN A 45 -9.64 51.28 -6.10
CA ASN A 45 -10.51 52.03 -7.04
C ASN A 45 -9.99 52.73 -8.33
N LEU A 46 -10.67 52.32 -9.42
CA LEU A 46 -11.16 53.02 -10.62
C LEU A 46 -10.23 53.50 -11.78
N GLU A 47 -10.40 52.78 -12.90
CA GLU A 47 -10.73 53.26 -14.25
C GLU A 47 -9.70 53.91 -15.23
N ARG A 48 -9.77 53.40 -16.47
CA ARG A 48 -9.67 54.09 -17.80
C ARG A 48 -8.33 54.11 -18.55
N GLY A 49 -8.36 53.60 -19.79
CA GLY A 49 -7.35 53.85 -20.84
C GLY A 49 -7.21 52.70 -21.86
N SER A 50 -7.34 52.99 -23.16
CA SER A 50 -7.28 52.00 -24.27
C SER A 50 -6.15 52.28 -25.26
N ASN A 51 -5.68 51.22 -25.95
CA ASN A 51 -4.90 51.21 -27.21
C ASN A 51 -3.46 51.79 -27.11
N SER A 52 -2.50 51.49 -28.01
CA SER A 52 -2.51 50.78 -29.31
C SER A 52 -1.20 50.02 -29.59
N ASP A 53 -1.18 49.17 -30.61
CA ASP A 53 0.03 48.52 -31.17
C ASP A 53 1.10 49.51 -31.68
N GLN A 54 2.37 49.07 -31.66
CA GLN A 54 3.30 49.39 -32.74
C GLN A 54 4.41 48.33 -32.89
N VAL A 55 4.77 48.06 -34.15
CA VAL A 55 5.77 47.10 -34.64
C VAL A 55 7.07 47.84 -34.95
N HIS A 56 8.25 47.25 -34.72
CA HIS A 56 9.34 47.12 -35.72
C HIS A 56 10.59 46.37 -35.20
N GLU A 57 11.43 46.00 -36.18
CA GLU A 57 12.48 44.99 -36.22
C GLU A 57 13.77 45.20 -35.39
N SER A 58 14.56 44.13 -35.36
CA SER A 58 15.98 43.90 -34.99
C SER A 58 17.00 44.84 -35.69
N PRO A 59 18.36 44.67 -35.63
CA PRO A 59 19.19 43.63 -34.99
C PRO A 59 20.51 44.14 -34.32
N SER A 60 21.39 43.24 -33.85
CA SER A 60 22.81 43.11 -34.28
C SER A 60 23.67 42.23 -33.35
N GLU A 61 24.90 41.88 -33.80
CA GLU A 61 25.72 40.75 -33.33
C GLU A 61 27.02 41.16 -32.58
N SER A 62 27.83 40.14 -32.21
CA SER A 62 29.30 40.17 -32.12
C SER A 62 30.03 40.53 -30.81
N ALA A 63 30.38 39.46 -30.06
CA ALA A 63 31.75 38.99 -29.76
C ALA A 63 32.88 39.89 -29.16
N SER A 64 33.65 39.23 -28.26
CA SER A 64 35.10 39.39 -27.99
C SER A 64 35.59 40.38 -26.92
N SER A 65 36.15 39.88 -25.80
CA SER A 65 37.61 39.59 -25.73
C SER A 65 38.19 39.34 -24.31
N ARG A 66 39.20 38.47 -24.28
CA ARG A 66 40.41 38.42 -23.42
C ARG A 66 40.41 38.02 -21.93
N GLU A 67 41.42 37.19 -21.65
CA GLU A 67 41.89 36.68 -20.35
C GLU A 67 42.88 37.64 -19.69
N THR A 68 43.07 37.55 -18.35
CA THR A 68 44.38 37.79 -17.71
C THR A 68 44.47 37.12 -16.32
N TRP A 69 45.46 36.24 -16.11
CA TRP A 69 45.95 35.85 -14.77
C TRP A 69 47.17 36.72 -14.39
N PRO A 70 47.51 36.87 -13.09
CA PRO A 70 48.79 36.27 -12.68
C PRO A 70 49.00 35.87 -11.19
N ARG A 71 49.94 34.92 -11.01
CA ARG A 71 50.97 34.79 -9.93
C ARG A 71 50.63 34.34 -8.49
N ALA A 72 50.89 33.04 -8.25
CA ALA A 72 51.97 32.46 -7.43
C ALA A 72 52.65 33.23 -6.27
N ASP A 73 52.70 32.58 -5.08
CA ASP A 73 53.88 32.30 -4.19
C ASP A 73 53.36 31.76 -2.82
N ALA A 74 54.03 30.93 -2.00
CA ALA A 74 55.16 30.01 -2.16
C ALA A 74 55.30 29.05 -0.92
N LEU A 75 56.09 27.96 -1.06
CA LEU A 75 56.94 27.30 -0.03
C LEU A 75 56.37 26.42 1.14
N VAL A 76 56.73 25.11 1.13
CA VAL A 76 57.68 24.40 2.06
C VAL A 76 57.29 23.01 2.64
N ALA A 77 58.32 22.13 2.72
CA ALA A 77 58.47 20.82 3.36
C ALA A 77 57.78 19.60 2.67
N LYS A 78 58.46 18.56 2.14
CA LYS A 78 59.50 17.62 2.68
C LYS A 78 58.99 16.83 3.91
N LYS A 79 59.15 15.49 4.02
CA LYS A 79 59.98 14.51 3.29
C LYS A 79 59.55 13.06 3.63
N MET A 80 59.79 12.09 2.74
CA MET A 80 60.17 10.67 3.03
C MET A 80 59.18 9.75 3.83
N GLU A 81 59.06 8.45 3.58
CA GLU A 81 59.60 7.58 2.51
C GLU A 81 58.85 6.22 2.41
N LYS A 82 58.94 5.60 1.23
CA LYS A 82 59.00 4.15 0.93
C LYS A 82 57.86 3.16 1.28
N GLU A 83 57.33 2.57 0.20
CA GLU A 83 57.45 1.14 -0.20
C GLU A 83 57.20 0.05 0.88
N LYS A 84 56.48 -1.05 0.61
CA LYS A 84 56.47 -1.83 -0.65
C LYS A 84 55.33 -2.88 -0.69
N GLU A 85 55.19 -3.51 -1.86
CA GLU A 85 54.68 -4.88 -2.09
C GLU A 85 53.15 -5.21 -2.11
N ARG A 86 52.64 -5.16 -3.35
CA ARG A 86 52.02 -6.27 -4.13
C ARG A 86 50.61 -6.82 -3.79
N GLU A 87 49.73 -6.59 -4.76
CA GLU A 87 49.07 -7.65 -5.57
C GLU A 87 47.89 -8.43 -4.95
N ASN A 88 46.68 -7.87 -5.11
CA ASN A 88 45.71 -8.45 -6.06
C ASN A 88 44.62 -7.44 -6.43
N GLY A 89 44.28 -7.34 -7.71
CA GLY A 89 43.29 -6.40 -8.20
C GLY A 89 41.88 -6.99 -8.23
N PHE A 90 40.87 -6.13 -8.10
CA PHE A 90 39.55 -6.38 -8.66
C PHE A 90 39.06 -5.10 -9.36
N ALA A 91 38.63 -5.23 -10.61
CA ALA A 91 38.24 -4.09 -11.42
C ALA A 91 36.83 -3.60 -11.04
N GLU A 92 36.68 -2.29 -10.83
CA GLU A 92 35.37 -1.66 -10.70
C GLU A 92 34.63 -1.66 -12.04
N HIS A 93 33.84 -2.71 -12.25
CA HIS A 93 32.80 -2.69 -13.27
C HIS A 93 31.61 -1.85 -12.80
N SER A 94 31.27 -0.84 -13.59
CA SER A 94 30.05 -0.04 -13.48
C SER A 94 28.81 -0.91 -13.24
N VAL A 95 28.24 -0.84 -12.03
CA VAL A 95 27.08 -1.66 -11.63
C VAL A 95 25.78 -1.02 -12.08
N VAL A 96 25.40 -1.31 -13.34
CA VAL A 96 23.98 -1.54 -13.61
C VAL A 96 23.58 -2.75 -12.75
N ARG A 97 22.71 -2.56 -11.74
CA ARG A 97 22.22 -3.65 -10.88
C ARG A 97 21.33 -4.61 -11.69
N ASN A 98 21.96 -5.50 -12.44
CA ASN A 98 21.35 -6.74 -12.86
C ASN A 98 21.09 -7.58 -11.60
N PHE A 99 19.85 -7.57 -11.13
CA PHE A 99 19.41 -8.45 -10.05
C PHE A 99 19.73 -9.90 -10.42
N SER A 100 20.65 -10.52 -9.68
CA SER A 100 20.95 -11.93 -9.81
C SER A 100 19.68 -12.75 -9.65
N SER A 101 19.58 -13.87 -10.38
CA SER A 101 18.41 -14.74 -10.35
C SER A 101 18.07 -15.33 -8.98
N SER A 102 18.97 -15.17 -8.00
CA SER A 102 18.82 -15.56 -6.59
C SER A 102 18.13 -14.52 -5.68
N ASP A 103 17.99 -13.25 -6.09
CA ASP A 103 17.34 -12.19 -5.28
C ASP A 103 15.82 -12.09 -5.48
N LYS A 104 15.20 -13.15 -5.99
CA LYS A 104 13.77 -13.18 -6.32
C LYS A 104 12.91 -13.42 -5.08
N MET A 105 12.65 -12.35 -4.32
CA MET A 105 11.58 -12.33 -3.31
C MET A 105 10.26 -12.83 -3.91
N SER A 106 9.55 -13.66 -3.17
CA SER A 106 8.25 -14.26 -3.48
C SER A 106 7.19 -13.92 -2.43
N LEU A 107 5.91 -14.16 -2.73
CA LEU A 107 4.84 -14.02 -1.73
C LEU A 107 5.02 -14.91 -0.49
N ARG A 108 5.70 -16.06 -0.63
CA ARG A 108 6.02 -16.93 0.52
C ARG A 108 7.01 -16.26 1.47
N ASP A 109 7.99 -15.54 0.93
CA ASP A 109 8.98 -14.81 1.74
C ASP A 109 8.30 -13.64 2.46
N VAL A 110 7.42 -12.89 1.76
CA VAL A 110 6.63 -11.81 2.36
C VAL A 110 5.76 -12.30 3.53
N ALA A 111 5.22 -13.52 3.45
CA ALA A 111 4.42 -14.14 4.50
C ALA A 111 5.25 -14.76 5.65
N ARG A 112 6.41 -15.34 5.33
CA ARG A 112 7.24 -16.11 6.26
C ARG A 112 8.26 -15.25 7.02
N GLU A 113 8.98 -14.38 6.31
CA GLU A 113 10.16 -13.72 6.84
C GLU A 113 9.84 -12.58 7.80
N ARG A 114 10.83 -12.19 8.61
CA ARG A 114 10.69 -11.10 9.58
C ARG A 114 10.32 -9.79 8.86
N VAL A 115 9.56 -8.95 9.56
CA VAL A 115 8.98 -7.73 8.98
C VAL A 115 10.07 -6.75 8.52
N ASP A 116 11.10 -6.57 9.33
CA ASP A 116 12.25 -5.71 9.05
C ASP A 116 13.00 -6.12 7.77
N ILE A 117 13.36 -7.41 7.65
CA ILE A 117 14.06 -7.96 6.47
C ILE A 117 13.23 -7.75 5.19
N VAL A 118 11.92 -7.99 5.26
CA VAL A 118 11.03 -7.80 4.11
C VAL A 118 10.85 -6.32 3.77
N ALA A 119 10.76 -5.45 4.78
CA ALA A 119 10.60 -4.02 4.59
C ALA A 119 11.82 -3.39 3.91
N GLU A 120 13.04 -3.73 4.37
CA GLU A 120 14.31 -3.31 3.75
C GLU A 120 14.40 -3.78 2.29
N LYS A 121 14.08 -5.05 2.02
CA LYS A 121 14.04 -5.58 0.65
C LYS A 121 13.04 -4.84 -0.22
N MET A 122 11.83 -4.55 0.28
CA MET A 122 10.81 -3.83 -0.49
C MET A 122 11.17 -2.36 -0.74
N GLN A 123 11.82 -1.66 0.18
CA GLN A 123 12.28 -0.28 -0.02
C GLN A 123 13.28 -0.14 -1.18
N ASN A 124 14.03 -1.21 -1.47
CA ASN A 124 15.00 -1.27 -2.57
C ASN A 124 14.39 -1.77 -3.90
N LEU A 125 13.10 -2.12 -3.95
CA LEU A 125 12.42 -2.63 -5.15
C LEU A 125 11.58 -1.53 -5.82
N PRO A 126 11.69 -1.33 -7.15
CA PRO A 126 10.82 -0.41 -7.88
C PRO A 126 9.34 -0.81 -7.81
N ASP A 127 8.43 0.18 -7.75
CA ASP A 127 6.97 -0.02 -7.58
C ASP A 127 6.35 -1.07 -8.51
N LYS A 128 6.80 -1.15 -9.77
CA LYS A 128 6.35 -2.17 -10.75
C LYS A 128 6.53 -3.62 -10.27
N TYR A 129 7.52 -3.90 -9.41
CA TYR A 129 7.72 -5.21 -8.80
C TYR A 129 6.84 -5.39 -7.56
N LEU A 130 6.58 -4.32 -6.81
CA LEU A 130 5.68 -4.34 -5.66
C LEU A 130 4.23 -4.59 -6.10
N ASP A 131 3.79 -3.96 -7.19
CA ASP A 131 2.49 -4.21 -7.82
C ASP A 131 2.40 -5.63 -8.40
N LYS A 132 3.51 -6.22 -8.85
CA LYS A 132 3.53 -7.64 -9.28
C LYS A 132 3.08 -8.56 -8.13
N PHE A 133 3.56 -8.35 -6.90
CA PHE A 133 3.13 -9.14 -5.74
C PHE A 133 1.64 -8.94 -5.42
N LYS A 134 1.13 -7.70 -5.51
CA LYS A 134 -0.31 -7.42 -5.34
C LYS A 134 -1.15 -8.13 -6.40
N ASN A 135 -0.69 -8.12 -7.65
CA ASN A 135 -1.38 -8.75 -8.78
C ASN A 135 -1.35 -10.29 -8.68
N GLU A 136 -0.22 -10.88 -8.27
CA GLU A 136 -0.09 -12.33 -8.06
C GLU A 136 -1.02 -12.83 -6.95
N LEU A 137 -1.05 -12.15 -5.80
CA LEU A 137 -1.98 -12.47 -4.72
C LEU A 137 -3.44 -12.24 -5.10
N ARG A 138 -3.72 -11.24 -5.96
CA ARG A 138 -5.05 -10.99 -6.50
C ARG A 138 -5.55 -12.20 -7.30
N THR A 139 -4.72 -12.75 -8.20
CA THR A 139 -5.07 -13.95 -8.97
C THR A 139 -5.40 -15.14 -8.07
N PHE A 140 -4.66 -15.34 -6.97
CA PHE A 140 -4.96 -16.39 -6.00
C PHE A 140 -6.31 -16.18 -5.26
N LEU A 141 -6.67 -14.92 -4.97
CA LEU A 141 -7.91 -14.54 -4.29
C LEU A 141 -9.15 -14.58 -5.19
N GLU A 142 -8.99 -14.31 -6.50
CA GLU A 142 -10.07 -14.32 -7.48
C GLU A 142 -10.66 -15.74 -7.70
N GLY A 143 -9.91 -16.79 -7.38
CA GLY A 143 -10.40 -18.18 -7.44
C GLY A 143 -10.66 -18.69 -8.87
N LEU A 144 -10.30 -17.91 -9.89
CA LEU A 144 -10.34 -18.30 -11.31
C LEU A 144 -9.17 -19.22 -11.70
N GLY A 145 -8.15 -19.33 -10.85
CA GLY A 145 -7.06 -20.29 -10.99
C GLY A 145 -7.45 -21.72 -10.63
N GLY A 146 -6.66 -22.69 -11.10
CA GLY A 146 -6.81 -24.09 -10.73
C GLY A 146 -6.56 -24.37 -9.24
N SER A 147 -6.84 -25.60 -8.79
CA SER A 147 -6.72 -26.04 -7.38
C SER A 147 -5.41 -25.61 -6.70
N GLN A 148 -4.30 -25.69 -7.42
CA GLN A 148 -2.97 -25.29 -6.97
C GLN A 148 -2.90 -23.85 -6.42
N GLN A 149 -3.57 -22.87 -7.05
CA GLN A 149 -3.54 -21.48 -6.56
C GLN A 149 -4.36 -21.29 -5.28
N ARG A 150 -5.46 -22.03 -5.15
CA ARG A 150 -6.28 -22.05 -3.94
C ARG A 150 -5.54 -22.70 -2.77
N GLU A 151 -4.83 -23.81 -3.03
CA GLU A 151 -3.95 -24.45 -2.05
C GLU A 151 -2.81 -23.53 -1.63
N GLU A 152 -2.21 -22.80 -2.57
CA GLU A 152 -1.16 -21.81 -2.30
C GLU A 152 -1.67 -20.66 -1.43
N PHE A 153 -2.86 -20.11 -1.72
CA PHE A 153 -3.47 -19.09 -0.86
C PHE A 153 -3.70 -19.60 0.57
N LEU A 154 -4.22 -20.82 0.73
CA LEU A 154 -4.45 -21.42 2.05
C LEU A 154 -3.13 -21.67 2.79
N PHE A 155 -2.06 -22.03 2.08
CA PHE A 155 -0.71 -22.14 2.64
C PHE A 155 -0.18 -20.79 3.14
N LEU A 156 -0.27 -19.73 2.33
CA LEU A 156 0.12 -18.36 2.72
C LEU A 156 -0.69 -17.86 3.91
N GLN A 157 -2.01 -18.09 3.90
CA GLN A 157 -2.90 -17.71 5.00
C GLN A 157 -2.53 -18.44 6.31
N LYS A 158 -2.22 -19.74 6.25
CA LYS A 158 -1.76 -20.51 7.40
C LYS A 158 -0.43 -19.99 7.95
N LEU A 159 0.53 -19.62 7.09
CA LEU A 159 1.80 -19.01 7.52
C LEU A 159 1.56 -17.69 8.27
N VAL A 160 0.82 -16.76 7.68
CA VAL A 160 0.56 -15.45 8.32
C VAL A 160 -0.22 -15.59 9.62
N GLN A 161 -1.11 -16.58 9.73
CA GLN A 161 -1.85 -16.86 10.97
C GLN A 161 -0.99 -17.51 12.07
N SER A 162 0.08 -18.24 11.73
CA SER A 162 0.97 -18.87 12.72
C SER A 162 2.09 -17.94 13.24
N ARG A 163 2.23 -16.73 12.68
CA ARG A 163 3.24 -15.74 13.05
C ARG A 163 2.87 -15.00 14.35
N GLY A 164 3.45 -15.41 15.47
CA GLY A 164 3.27 -14.73 16.76
C GLY A 164 4.02 -13.40 16.91
N ASP A 165 5.02 -13.16 16.05
CA ASP A 165 5.85 -11.94 16.04
C ASP A 165 5.22 -10.76 15.28
N LEU A 166 4.10 -10.96 14.57
CA LEU A 166 3.33 -9.91 13.90
C LEU A 166 2.45 -9.14 14.90
N THR A 167 3.13 -8.30 15.69
CA THR A 167 2.57 -7.41 16.70
C THR A 167 2.41 -5.99 16.16
N GLU A 168 1.74 -5.12 16.91
CA GLU A 168 1.64 -3.69 16.57
C GLU A 168 3.01 -3.03 16.39
N GLN A 169 3.96 -3.32 17.28
CA GLN A 169 5.32 -2.76 17.23
C GLN A 169 6.09 -3.19 15.98
N THR A 170 5.98 -4.46 15.57
CA THR A 170 6.69 -4.94 14.36
C THR A 170 5.98 -4.50 13.08
N LEU A 171 4.65 -4.45 13.05
CA LEU A 171 3.87 -4.04 11.87
C LEU A 171 3.98 -2.54 11.55
N VAL A 172 4.29 -1.68 12.52
CA VAL A 172 4.64 -0.26 12.26
C VAL A 172 5.90 -0.14 11.39
N MET A 173 6.85 -1.06 11.51
CA MET A 173 8.06 -1.11 10.67
C MET A 173 7.84 -1.74 9.29
N ALA A 174 6.65 -2.30 9.01
CA ALA A 174 6.36 -2.97 7.75
C ALA A 174 6.34 -1.99 6.57
N HIS A 175 6.80 -2.44 5.40
CA HIS A 175 6.62 -1.67 4.18
C HIS A 175 5.12 -1.53 3.85
N ARG A 176 4.71 -0.38 3.31
CA ARG A 176 3.29 -0.05 3.07
C ARG A 176 2.56 -1.10 2.20
N VAL A 177 3.27 -1.72 1.25
CA VAL A 177 2.77 -2.80 0.38
C VAL A 177 2.80 -4.17 1.07
N GLN A 178 3.83 -4.46 1.87
CA GLN A 178 3.89 -5.68 2.68
C GLN A 178 2.66 -5.77 3.59
N LEU A 179 2.29 -4.66 4.22
CA LEU A 179 1.15 -4.61 5.12
C LEU A 179 -0.20 -4.84 4.39
N GLU A 180 -0.37 -4.31 3.17
CA GLU A 180 -1.53 -4.64 2.32
C GLU A 180 -1.59 -6.13 2.00
N ILE A 181 -0.46 -6.74 1.63
CA ILE A 181 -0.34 -8.16 1.33
C ILE A 181 -0.68 -9.00 2.57
N LEU A 182 -0.10 -8.69 3.73
CA LEU A 182 -0.34 -9.41 4.99
C LEU A 182 -1.81 -9.30 5.44
N VAL A 183 -2.43 -8.12 5.35
CA VAL A 183 -3.86 -7.92 5.64
C VAL A 183 -4.73 -8.72 4.67
N SER A 184 -4.42 -8.68 3.37
CA SER A 184 -5.17 -9.39 2.32
C SER A 184 -5.11 -10.91 2.51
N ILE A 185 -3.92 -11.44 2.81
CA ILE A 185 -3.71 -12.86 3.15
C ILE A 185 -4.50 -13.24 4.41
N LYS A 186 -4.39 -12.47 5.49
CA LYS A 186 -5.04 -12.79 6.77
C LYS A 186 -6.57 -12.70 6.71
N THR A 187 -7.12 -11.75 5.94
CA THR A 187 -8.57 -11.51 5.85
C THR A 187 -9.25 -12.26 4.71
N GLY A 188 -8.52 -12.64 3.66
CA GLY A 188 -9.07 -13.19 2.42
C GLY A 188 -9.82 -12.17 1.56
N ILE A 189 -9.40 -10.89 1.59
CA ILE A 189 -10.11 -9.79 0.93
C ILE A 189 -9.19 -9.08 -0.07
N GLN A 190 -9.55 -9.18 -1.35
CA GLN A 190 -8.84 -8.58 -2.50
C GLN A 190 -8.85 -7.04 -2.50
N ALA A 191 -9.86 -6.40 -1.90
CA ALA A 191 -10.03 -4.95 -1.94
C ALA A 191 -8.83 -4.18 -1.34
N PHE A 192 -8.13 -4.76 -0.35
CA PHE A 192 -6.92 -4.16 0.23
C PHE A 192 -5.72 -4.10 -0.74
N LEU A 193 -5.79 -4.79 -1.89
CA LEU A 193 -4.79 -4.77 -2.98
C LEU A 193 -5.21 -3.85 -4.13
N HIS A 194 -6.32 -3.11 -4.01
CA HIS A 194 -6.85 -2.29 -5.09
C HIS A 194 -6.31 -0.85 -5.02
N PRO A 195 -5.78 -0.27 -6.12
CA PRO A 195 -5.15 1.06 -6.08
C PRO A 195 -6.03 2.23 -5.60
N SER A 196 -7.37 2.10 -5.69
CA SER A 196 -8.28 3.13 -5.15
C SER A 196 -8.51 3.06 -3.63
N VAL A 197 -8.10 1.99 -2.97
CA VAL A 197 -8.29 1.81 -1.52
C VAL A 197 -7.17 2.49 -0.75
N SER A 198 -7.47 3.68 -0.25
CA SER A 198 -6.54 4.54 0.50
C SER A 198 -6.77 4.44 2.01
N LEU A 199 -6.30 3.34 2.62
CA LEU A 199 -6.25 3.20 4.08
C LEU A 199 -4.92 3.71 4.65
N SER A 200 -4.96 4.22 5.89
CA SER A 200 -3.75 4.57 6.64
C SER A 200 -3.00 3.30 7.10
N GLN A 201 -1.71 3.43 7.39
CA GLN A 201 -0.92 2.31 7.91
C GLN A 201 -1.49 1.81 9.26
N ALA A 202 -1.82 2.72 10.17
CA ALA A 202 -2.50 2.40 11.43
C ALA A 202 -3.84 1.68 11.20
N SER A 203 -4.62 2.10 10.19
CA SER A 203 -5.88 1.45 9.84
C SER A 203 -5.70 -0.01 9.43
N LEU A 204 -4.66 -0.30 8.64
CA LEU A 204 -4.32 -1.66 8.22
C LEU A 204 -3.76 -2.50 9.38
N ILE A 205 -2.96 -1.92 10.28
CA ILE A 205 -2.45 -2.61 11.49
C ILE A 205 -3.61 -3.03 12.39
N ASP A 206 -4.55 -2.12 12.69
CA ASP A 206 -5.73 -2.44 13.50
C ASP A 206 -6.63 -3.50 12.86
N ILE A 207 -6.80 -3.49 11.52
CA ILE A 207 -7.52 -4.54 10.81
C ILE A 207 -6.77 -5.88 10.91
N PHE A 208 -5.45 -5.88 10.77
CA PHE A 208 -4.62 -7.07 10.95
C PHE A 208 -4.73 -7.63 12.37
N LEU A 209 -4.75 -6.76 13.38
CA LEU A 209 -4.84 -7.11 14.80
C LEU A 209 -6.28 -7.29 15.30
N TYR A 210 -7.27 -7.28 14.41
CA TYR A 210 -8.70 -7.45 14.72
C TYR A 210 -9.32 -6.35 15.61
N LYS A 211 -8.65 -5.21 15.78
CA LYS A 211 -9.14 -4.01 16.49
C LYS A 211 -10.09 -3.15 15.63
N ARG A 212 -10.11 -3.35 14.30
CA ARG A 212 -10.99 -2.64 13.36
C ARG A 212 -11.68 -3.59 12.37
N CYS A 213 -12.90 -3.25 11.98
CA CYS A 213 -13.68 -4.00 11.00
C CYS A 213 -12.96 -4.09 9.65
N ARG A 214 -12.82 -5.32 9.13
CA ARG A 214 -12.25 -5.62 7.81
C ARG A 214 -13.15 -5.26 6.63
N ASN A 215 -14.41 -4.90 6.86
CA ASN A 215 -15.23 -4.27 5.83
C ASN A 215 -14.84 -2.78 5.75
N ILE A 216 -14.19 -2.40 4.65
CA ILE A 216 -13.64 -1.06 4.43
C ILE A 216 -14.73 0.03 4.51
N ALA A 217 -15.95 -0.26 4.07
CA ALA A 217 -17.08 0.67 4.14
C ALA A 217 -17.64 0.84 5.57
N CYS A 218 -17.41 -0.13 6.45
CA CYS A 218 -17.83 -0.09 7.85
C CYS A 218 -16.75 0.59 8.72
N GLY A 219 -15.50 0.10 8.68
CA GLY A 219 -14.35 0.74 9.34
C GLY A 219 -14.41 0.92 10.86
N SER A 220 -15.46 0.43 11.54
CA SER A 220 -15.67 0.59 12.99
C SER A 220 -14.56 -0.06 13.82
N ALA A 221 -14.23 0.54 14.95
CA ALA A 221 -13.48 -0.14 16.01
C ALA A 221 -14.26 -1.39 16.50
N LEU A 222 -13.54 -2.40 17.00
CA LEU A 222 -14.12 -3.67 17.44
C LEU A 222 -13.81 -3.94 18.94
N PRO A 223 -14.81 -4.38 19.75
CA PRO A 223 -16.23 -4.51 19.43
C PRO A 223 -16.90 -3.21 18.98
N ALA A 224 -17.82 -3.28 18.02
CA ALA A 224 -18.49 -2.07 17.55
C ALA A 224 -19.63 -1.68 18.49
N GLU A 225 -19.82 -0.37 18.69
CA GLU A 225 -20.76 0.20 19.68
C GLU A 225 -20.52 -0.31 21.11
N ASP A 226 -19.26 -0.61 21.44
CA ASP A 226 -18.82 -1.14 22.75
C ASP A 226 -19.63 -2.38 23.19
N CYS A 227 -20.05 -3.22 22.23
CA CYS A 227 -20.91 -4.36 22.49
C CYS A 227 -20.26 -5.42 23.38
N MET A 228 -20.75 -5.53 24.62
CA MET A 228 -20.22 -6.42 25.67
C MET A 228 -20.66 -7.89 25.57
N CYS A 229 -21.31 -8.32 24.47
CA CYS A 229 -21.81 -9.70 24.37
C CYS A 229 -20.67 -10.71 24.15
N GLU A 230 -20.89 -11.98 24.52
CA GLU A 230 -19.89 -13.04 24.35
C GLU A 230 -19.46 -13.21 22.89
N LEU A 231 -20.40 -13.07 21.95
CA LEU A 231 -20.13 -13.24 20.52
C LEU A 231 -19.18 -12.16 19.98
N CYS A 232 -19.36 -10.90 20.38
CA CYS A 232 -18.50 -9.79 19.96
C CYS A 232 -17.15 -9.78 20.68
N SER A 233 -17.13 -10.09 21.99
CA SER A 233 -15.90 -10.09 22.79
C SER A 233 -14.96 -11.27 22.50
N LYS A 234 -15.49 -12.46 22.17
CA LYS A 234 -14.66 -13.67 21.94
C LYS A 234 -14.33 -13.94 20.47
N ARG A 235 -14.99 -13.30 19.50
CA ARG A 235 -14.71 -13.53 18.06
C ARG A 235 -13.84 -12.42 17.47
N ASN A 236 -12.54 -12.69 17.41
CA ASN A 236 -11.55 -11.88 16.70
C ASN A 236 -12.06 -11.42 15.32
N GLY A 237 -12.20 -10.10 15.15
CA GLY A 237 -12.53 -9.47 13.87
C GLY A 237 -14.01 -9.51 13.50
N PHE A 238 -14.89 -10.00 14.37
CA PHE A 238 -16.34 -9.93 14.17
C PHE A 238 -16.87 -8.51 14.39
N CYS A 239 -17.72 -8.03 13.49
CA CYS A 239 -18.43 -6.77 13.62
C CYS A 239 -19.95 -7.01 13.64
N ASN A 240 -20.62 -6.72 14.75
CA ASN A 240 -22.08 -6.81 14.89
C ASN A 240 -22.85 -5.93 13.89
N LEU A 241 -22.26 -4.84 13.41
CA LEU A 241 -22.91 -3.90 12.50
C LEU A 241 -23.01 -4.38 11.04
N CYS A 242 -22.13 -5.29 10.60
CA CYS A 242 -22.10 -5.69 9.19
C CYS A 242 -21.79 -7.17 8.94
N MET A 243 -21.53 -8.00 9.96
CA MET A 243 -21.20 -9.41 9.77
C MET A 243 -22.28 -10.34 10.34
N CYS A 244 -22.57 -11.40 9.58
CA CYS A 244 -23.50 -12.43 10.00
C CYS A 244 -22.96 -13.21 11.20
N THR A 245 -23.73 -13.27 12.29
CA THR A 245 -23.38 -14.00 13.53
C THR A 245 -23.08 -15.49 13.38
N ILE A 246 -23.36 -16.09 12.21
CA ILE A 246 -23.11 -17.50 11.94
C ILE A 246 -21.82 -17.68 11.15
N CYS A 247 -21.71 -17.05 9.97
CA CYS A 247 -20.57 -17.26 9.07
C CYS A 247 -19.46 -16.21 9.17
N ASN A 248 -19.62 -15.16 9.98
CA ASN A 248 -18.70 -14.02 10.12
C ASN A 248 -18.35 -13.31 8.78
N LYS A 249 -19.14 -13.53 7.73
CA LYS A 249 -19.04 -12.82 6.46
C LYS A 249 -19.98 -11.61 6.44
N PHE A 250 -19.61 -10.64 5.64
CA PHE A 250 -20.43 -9.50 5.23
C PHE A 250 -20.62 -9.57 3.71
N ASP A 251 -21.66 -8.93 3.20
CA ASP A 251 -21.77 -8.52 1.80
C ASP A 251 -22.11 -7.01 1.76
N PHE A 252 -22.47 -6.49 0.58
CA PHE A 252 -22.81 -5.08 0.39
C PHE A 252 -24.32 -4.88 0.15
N GLU A 253 -25.12 -5.92 0.37
CA GLU A 253 -26.57 -5.86 0.21
C GLU A 253 -27.18 -5.09 1.38
N VAL A 254 -28.02 -4.10 1.06
CA VAL A 254 -28.76 -3.28 2.02
C VAL A 254 -30.22 -3.24 1.58
N ASN A 255 -31.13 -2.87 2.48
CA ASN A 255 -32.56 -2.75 2.16
C ASN A 255 -33.14 -4.07 1.59
N THR A 256 -32.90 -5.19 2.28
CA THR A 256 -33.16 -6.56 1.80
C THR A 256 -33.59 -7.50 2.94
N CYS A 257 -34.47 -8.46 2.64
CA CYS A 257 -34.85 -9.60 3.48
C CYS A 257 -33.79 -10.73 3.48
N ARG A 258 -32.69 -10.57 2.74
CA ARG A 258 -31.49 -11.44 2.82
C ARG A 258 -30.80 -11.36 4.18
N TRP A 259 -31.01 -10.28 4.91
CA TRP A 259 -30.50 -10.05 6.26
C TRP A 259 -31.65 -9.91 7.26
N ILE A 260 -31.49 -10.54 8.42
CA ILE A 260 -32.44 -10.45 9.54
C ILE A 260 -31.70 -9.91 10.77
N GLY A 261 -32.20 -8.81 11.32
CA GLY A 261 -31.74 -8.23 12.57
C GLY A 261 -32.53 -8.81 13.76
N CYS A 262 -31.88 -8.95 14.90
CA CYS A 262 -32.57 -9.26 16.16
C CYS A 262 -33.03 -7.97 16.83
N ASP A 263 -34.34 -7.84 17.08
CA ASP A 263 -34.98 -6.74 17.82
C ASP A 263 -34.34 -6.41 19.18
N SER A 264 -33.81 -7.44 19.85
CA SER A 264 -33.38 -7.39 21.25
C SER A 264 -31.90 -7.06 21.45
N CYS A 265 -31.07 -7.16 20.40
CA CYS A 265 -29.63 -6.94 20.49
C CYS A 265 -28.97 -6.43 19.20
N SER A 266 -29.76 -6.09 18.18
CA SER A 266 -29.32 -5.51 16.90
C SER A 266 -28.22 -6.28 16.16
N HIS A 267 -28.06 -7.58 16.46
CA HIS A 267 -27.14 -8.46 15.74
C HIS A 267 -27.79 -9.00 14.47
N TRP A 268 -27.03 -9.02 13.38
CA TRP A 268 -27.51 -9.37 12.04
C TRP A 268 -27.10 -10.78 11.61
N THR A 269 -27.97 -11.45 10.86
CA THR A 269 -27.73 -12.80 10.34
C THR A 269 -28.26 -12.92 8.91
N HIS A 270 -27.48 -13.48 7.99
CA HIS A 270 -27.99 -13.86 6.67
C HIS A 270 -29.15 -14.86 6.81
N THR A 271 -30.25 -14.65 6.11
CA THR A 271 -31.42 -15.54 6.06
C THR A 271 -31.02 -16.98 5.71
N ASP A 272 -30.18 -17.16 4.68
CA ASP A 272 -29.64 -18.47 4.29
C ASP A 272 -28.81 -19.17 5.39
N CYS A 273 -28.20 -18.41 6.28
CA CYS A 273 -27.45 -18.96 7.41
C CYS A 273 -28.40 -19.34 8.55
N ALA A 274 -29.40 -18.49 8.86
CA ALA A 274 -30.39 -18.76 9.89
C ALA A 274 -31.23 -20.01 9.56
N ILE A 275 -31.73 -20.13 8.32
CA ILE A 275 -32.48 -21.32 7.84
C ILE A 275 -31.63 -22.59 7.97
N ARG A 276 -30.41 -22.62 7.42
CA ARG A 276 -29.54 -23.81 7.44
C ARG A 276 -29.08 -24.24 8.83
N ASN A 277 -29.19 -23.37 9.84
CA ASN A 277 -28.85 -23.67 11.23
C ASN A 277 -30.09 -23.91 12.12
N GLY A 278 -31.29 -24.00 11.52
CA GLY A 278 -32.54 -24.20 12.27
C GLY A 278 -32.87 -23.06 13.25
N LEU A 279 -32.40 -21.84 12.97
CA LEU A 279 -32.68 -20.67 13.80
C LEU A 279 -33.99 -19.97 13.42
N ILE A 280 -34.55 -20.27 12.25
CA ILE A 280 -35.91 -19.87 11.86
C ILE A 280 -36.82 -21.08 12.03
N GLY A 281 -37.94 -20.90 12.74
CA GLY A 281 -38.93 -21.95 12.94
C GLY A 281 -40.12 -21.50 13.78
N MET A 282 -41.11 -22.37 13.90
CA MET A 282 -42.28 -22.12 14.75
C MET A 282 -41.86 -22.00 16.22
N GLY A 283 -42.37 -20.99 16.90
CA GLY A 283 -42.20 -20.81 18.34
C GLY A 283 -43.42 -20.14 18.99
N PRO A 284 -43.55 -20.22 20.32
CA PRO A 284 -44.66 -19.60 21.02
C PRO A 284 -44.50 -18.08 21.01
N CYS A 285 -45.49 -17.39 20.45
CA CYS A 285 -45.68 -15.96 20.63
C CYS A 285 -46.71 -15.70 21.74
N VAL A 286 -46.48 -14.67 22.55
CA VAL A 286 -47.37 -14.24 23.62
C VAL A 286 -47.98 -12.91 23.26
N THR A 287 -49.06 -12.95 22.48
CA THR A 287 -49.91 -11.80 22.17
C THR A 287 -51.25 -11.95 22.91
N ASN A 288 -51.59 -10.95 23.72
CA ASN A 288 -52.86 -10.87 24.47
C ASN A 288 -53.24 -12.11 25.33
N GLY A 289 -52.25 -12.86 25.82
CA GLY A 289 -52.46 -13.99 26.74
C GLY A 289 -52.90 -15.31 26.08
N LEU A 290 -53.08 -15.33 24.76
CA LEU A 290 -53.27 -16.56 23.98
C LEU A 290 -51.92 -16.98 23.38
N SER A 291 -51.52 -18.24 23.58
CA SER A 291 -50.31 -18.78 22.99
C SER A 291 -50.57 -19.18 21.53
N SER A 292 -50.27 -18.30 20.58
CA SER A 292 -50.18 -18.68 19.16
C SER A 292 -48.77 -19.17 18.86
N ALA A 293 -48.65 -20.19 18.00
CA ALA A 293 -47.39 -20.44 17.33
C ALA A 293 -47.22 -19.38 16.23
N GLU A 294 -46.01 -18.83 16.08
CA GLU A 294 -45.63 -17.92 14.99
C GLU A 294 -44.23 -18.28 14.47
N MET A 295 -43.90 -17.85 13.26
CA MET A 295 -42.55 -18.01 12.69
C MET A 295 -41.56 -17.00 13.31
N LEU A 296 -40.57 -17.49 14.04
CA LEU A 296 -39.61 -16.66 14.80
C LEU A 296 -38.15 -16.92 14.40
N LEU A 297 -37.29 -15.91 14.53
CA LEU A 297 -35.83 -16.06 14.52
C LEU A 297 -35.31 -16.20 15.95
N ARG A 298 -34.64 -17.30 16.28
CA ARG A 298 -33.81 -17.43 17.49
C ARG A 298 -32.43 -16.80 17.25
N CYS A 299 -32.14 -15.68 17.92
CA CYS A 299 -30.87 -14.99 17.76
C CYS A 299 -29.68 -15.78 18.34
N ARG A 300 -28.64 -16.02 17.53
CA ARG A 300 -27.39 -16.69 17.92
C ARG A 300 -26.62 -15.96 19.04
N ALA A 301 -26.78 -14.63 19.16
CA ALA A 301 -26.00 -13.79 20.08
C ALA A 301 -26.63 -13.66 21.48
N CYS A 302 -27.95 -13.56 21.58
CA CYS A 302 -28.67 -13.35 22.85
C CYS A 302 -29.68 -14.47 23.21
N ASN A 303 -29.87 -15.46 22.34
CA ASN A 303 -30.83 -16.57 22.46
C ASN A 303 -32.32 -16.20 22.57
N ARG A 304 -32.66 -14.89 22.58
CA ARG A 304 -34.04 -14.40 22.45
C ARG A 304 -34.57 -14.64 21.05
N THR A 305 -35.89 -14.61 20.93
CA THR A 305 -36.64 -14.76 19.68
C THR A 305 -37.14 -13.41 19.18
N SER A 306 -37.02 -13.17 17.88
CA SER A 306 -37.58 -12.01 17.18
C SER A 306 -38.65 -12.46 16.18
N GLU A 307 -39.73 -11.70 16.06
CA GLU A 307 -40.88 -12.02 15.19
C GLU A 307 -40.62 -11.64 13.72
N LEU A 308 -41.05 -12.48 12.77
CA LEU A 308 -40.61 -12.36 11.37
C LEU A 308 -41.63 -11.75 10.40
N VAL A 309 -42.93 -11.78 10.67
CA VAL A 309 -43.93 -11.14 9.79
C VAL A 309 -43.80 -9.61 9.88
N GLY A 310 -43.66 -9.08 11.09
CA GLY A 310 -43.39 -7.66 11.35
C GLY A 310 -42.05 -7.21 10.80
N TRP A 311 -40.98 -8.01 11.00
CA TRP A 311 -39.68 -7.71 10.39
C TRP A 311 -39.76 -7.59 8.86
N VAL A 312 -40.39 -8.55 8.18
CA VAL A 312 -40.54 -8.52 6.73
C VAL A 312 -41.47 -7.39 6.28
N LYS A 313 -42.56 -7.12 7.02
CA LYS A 313 -43.43 -5.95 6.77
C LYS A 313 -42.61 -4.66 6.77
N ASP A 314 -41.79 -4.44 7.80
CA ASP A 314 -41.01 -3.21 7.93
C ASP A 314 -39.98 -3.06 6.81
N VAL A 315 -39.32 -4.15 6.39
CA VAL A 315 -38.43 -4.13 5.22
C VAL A 315 -39.22 -3.78 3.95
N PHE A 316 -40.35 -4.44 3.68
CA PHE A 316 -41.15 -4.14 2.49
C PHE A 316 -41.71 -2.71 2.50
N LEU A 317 -42.16 -2.20 3.64
CA LEU A 317 -42.72 -0.86 3.77
C LEU A 317 -41.70 0.24 3.44
N HIS A 318 -40.44 0.08 3.86
CA HIS A 318 -39.39 1.06 3.65
C HIS A 318 -38.63 0.87 2.33
N CYS A 319 -38.48 -0.37 1.85
CA CYS A 319 -37.53 -0.70 0.78
C CYS A 319 -38.22 -1.02 -0.56
N ALA A 320 -39.38 -1.69 -0.55
CA ALA A 320 -40.03 -2.18 -1.78
C ALA A 320 -40.37 -1.09 -2.83
N PRO A 321 -40.69 0.18 -2.47
CA PRO A 321 -40.88 1.24 -3.46
C PRO A 321 -39.62 1.60 -4.28
N SER A 322 -38.44 1.14 -3.86
CA SER A 322 -37.15 1.41 -4.51
C SER A 322 -36.57 0.22 -5.28
N TRP A 323 -37.17 -0.97 -5.15
CA TRP A 323 -36.70 -2.18 -5.82
C TRP A 323 -37.16 -2.23 -7.28
N ASP A 324 -36.25 -2.66 -8.16
CA ASP A 324 -36.62 -3.10 -9.51
C ASP A 324 -37.31 -4.49 -9.48
N ARG A 325 -37.74 -4.96 -10.66
CA ARG A 325 -38.42 -6.25 -10.82
C ARG A 325 -37.60 -7.43 -10.28
N ASP A 326 -36.29 -7.46 -10.57
CA ASP A 326 -35.45 -8.60 -10.24
C ASP A 326 -35.11 -8.60 -8.74
N ALA A 327 -34.90 -7.42 -8.15
CA ALA A 327 -34.80 -7.23 -6.71
C ALA A 327 -36.09 -7.70 -6.02
N LEU A 328 -37.26 -7.20 -6.44
CA LEU A 328 -38.54 -7.60 -5.84
C LEU A 328 -38.77 -9.13 -5.92
N ILE A 329 -38.43 -9.79 -7.03
CA ILE A 329 -38.52 -11.26 -7.13
C ILE A 329 -37.56 -11.95 -6.15
N ARG A 330 -36.31 -11.48 -6.00
CA ARG A 330 -35.35 -12.03 -5.02
C ARG A 330 -35.83 -11.86 -3.58
N GLU A 331 -36.39 -10.72 -3.25
CA GLU A 331 -36.90 -10.45 -1.90
C GLU A 331 -38.12 -11.29 -1.57
N LEU A 332 -39.04 -11.49 -2.53
CA LEU A 332 -40.16 -12.41 -2.39
C LEU A 332 -39.68 -13.87 -2.22
N ASP A 333 -38.61 -14.32 -2.89
CA ASP A 333 -38.02 -15.65 -2.66
C ASP A 333 -37.49 -15.80 -1.22
N PHE A 334 -36.78 -14.80 -0.69
CA PHE A 334 -36.33 -14.85 0.71
C PHE A 334 -37.50 -14.97 1.68
N VAL A 335 -38.58 -14.21 1.47
CA VAL A 335 -39.81 -14.32 2.28
C VAL A 335 -40.46 -15.70 2.13
N SER A 336 -40.65 -16.19 0.90
CA SER A 336 -41.15 -17.55 0.66
C SER A 336 -40.32 -18.61 1.38
N ARG A 337 -38.99 -18.46 1.43
CA ARG A 337 -38.09 -19.41 2.08
C ARG A 337 -38.09 -19.29 3.61
N ILE A 338 -38.35 -18.11 4.17
CA ILE A 338 -38.59 -17.91 5.61
C ILE A 338 -39.91 -18.61 6.03
N PHE A 339 -40.99 -18.40 5.29
CA PHE A 339 -42.34 -18.86 5.70
C PHE A 339 -42.77 -20.22 5.14
N ARG A 340 -41.93 -20.91 4.35
CA ARG A 340 -42.24 -22.23 3.76
C ARG A 340 -42.72 -23.28 4.77
N GLY A 341 -42.20 -23.23 6.00
CA GLY A 341 -42.57 -24.13 7.10
C GLY A 341 -43.57 -23.55 8.11
N SER A 342 -44.28 -22.48 7.75
CA SER A 342 -45.25 -21.82 8.64
C SER A 342 -46.49 -22.67 8.85
N GLU A 343 -46.85 -22.90 10.10
CA GLU A 343 -48.11 -23.56 10.48
C GLU A 343 -49.23 -22.53 10.77
N ASP A 344 -48.85 -21.33 11.22
CA ASP A 344 -49.78 -20.25 11.55
C ASP A 344 -50.46 -19.65 10.31
N SER A 345 -51.57 -18.94 10.51
CA SER A 345 -52.37 -18.39 9.40
C SER A 345 -51.75 -17.14 8.76
N ARG A 346 -50.91 -16.39 9.47
CA ARG A 346 -50.30 -15.14 8.97
C ARG A 346 -49.16 -15.49 8.01
N GLY A 347 -48.21 -16.31 8.47
CA GLY A 347 -47.08 -16.78 7.69
C GLY A 347 -47.48 -17.65 6.50
N ARG A 348 -48.52 -18.52 6.61
CA ARG A 348 -49.03 -19.26 5.44
C ARG A 348 -49.64 -18.35 4.37
N LYS A 349 -50.44 -17.35 4.75
CA LYS A 349 -50.97 -16.37 3.79
C LYS A 349 -49.85 -15.61 3.09
N LEU A 350 -48.83 -15.19 3.85
CA LEU A 350 -47.67 -14.48 3.33
C LEU A 350 -46.87 -15.35 2.35
N PHE A 351 -46.55 -16.59 2.70
CA PHE A 351 -45.89 -17.57 1.84
C PHE A 351 -46.60 -17.71 0.48
N TRP A 352 -47.89 -18.04 0.49
CA TRP A 352 -48.65 -18.23 -0.76
C TRP A 352 -48.74 -16.96 -1.59
N LYS A 353 -48.83 -15.77 -0.96
CA LYS A 353 -48.84 -14.50 -1.70
C LYS A 353 -47.51 -14.19 -2.36
N CYS A 354 -46.39 -14.53 -1.72
CA CYS A 354 -45.06 -14.37 -2.32
C CYS A 354 -44.90 -15.26 -3.57
N GLU A 355 -45.29 -16.53 -3.49
CA GLU A 355 -45.30 -17.43 -4.66
C GLU A 355 -46.20 -16.90 -5.80
N GLU A 356 -47.42 -16.49 -5.49
CA GLU A 356 -48.37 -15.90 -6.46
C GLU A 356 -47.79 -14.64 -7.14
N LEU A 357 -47.17 -13.75 -6.37
CA LEU A 357 -46.61 -12.50 -6.88
C LEU A 357 -45.34 -12.73 -7.70
N MET A 358 -44.48 -13.66 -7.32
CA MET A 358 -43.31 -14.02 -8.14
C MET A 358 -43.73 -14.54 -9.50
N GLU A 359 -44.75 -15.40 -9.59
CA GLU A 359 -45.23 -15.90 -10.88
C GLU A 359 -45.93 -14.82 -11.71
N LYS A 360 -46.67 -13.91 -11.06
CA LYS A 360 -47.25 -12.72 -11.70
C LYS A 360 -46.18 -11.76 -12.24
N LEU A 361 -45.05 -11.60 -11.54
CA LEU A 361 -43.94 -10.77 -11.99
C LEU A 361 -43.19 -11.39 -13.18
N LYS A 362 -43.04 -12.72 -13.24
CA LYS A 362 -42.52 -13.43 -14.43
C LYS A 362 -43.46 -13.31 -15.63
N THR A 363 -44.77 -13.35 -15.41
CA THR A 363 -45.81 -13.24 -16.45
C THR A 363 -46.17 -11.80 -16.86
N GLY A 364 -45.43 -10.80 -16.36
CA GLY A 364 -45.45 -9.42 -16.88
C GLY A 364 -46.21 -8.39 -16.05
N VAL A 365 -46.72 -8.73 -14.86
CA VAL A 365 -47.30 -7.72 -13.94
C VAL A 365 -46.25 -6.68 -13.56
N ALA A 366 -46.65 -5.40 -13.41
CA ALA A 366 -45.76 -4.33 -12.99
C ALA A 366 -45.36 -4.47 -11.51
N GLU A 367 -44.07 -4.29 -11.23
CA GLU A 367 -43.48 -4.29 -9.89
C GLU A 367 -44.19 -3.33 -8.92
N THR A 368 -44.57 -2.14 -9.37
CA THR A 368 -45.37 -1.19 -8.56
C THR A 368 -46.75 -1.71 -8.15
N VAL A 369 -47.35 -2.62 -8.92
CA VAL A 369 -48.64 -3.27 -8.59
C VAL A 369 -48.39 -4.41 -7.59
N ALA A 370 -47.36 -5.24 -7.82
CA ALA A 370 -46.98 -6.30 -6.89
C ALA A 370 -46.61 -5.75 -5.50
N CYS A 371 -45.85 -4.64 -5.44
CA CYS A 371 -45.54 -3.93 -4.20
C CYS A 371 -46.81 -3.45 -3.47
N LYS A 372 -47.79 -2.88 -4.19
CA LYS A 372 -49.07 -2.47 -3.57
C LYS A 372 -49.83 -3.67 -3.01
N VAL A 373 -49.89 -4.78 -3.75
CA VAL A 373 -50.62 -6.00 -3.33
C VAL A 373 -50.01 -6.62 -2.07
N ILE A 374 -48.67 -6.72 -1.97
CA ILE A 374 -48.04 -7.26 -0.76
C ILE A 374 -48.17 -6.31 0.44
N LEU A 375 -48.09 -4.99 0.22
CA LEU A 375 -48.32 -3.99 1.27
C LEU A 375 -49.77 -3.98 1.79
N MET A 376 -50.75 -4.22 0.92
CA MET A 376 -52.15 -4.42 1.32
C MET A 376 -52.32 -5.70 2.15
N LEU A 377 -51.66 -6.81 1.76
CA LEU A 377 -51.69 -8.03 2.57
C LEU A 377 -51.18 -7.78 4.00
N PHE A 378 -50.09 -7.02 4.18
CA PHE A 378 -49.60 -6.71 5.53
C PHE A 378 -50.61 -5.91 6.36
N GLN A 379 -51.45 -5.07 5.75
CA GLN A 379 -52.55 -4.37 6.43
C GLN A 379 -53.68 -5.35 6.81
N GLU A 380 -54.03 -6.28 5.91
CA GLU A 380 -55.03 -7.33 6.18
C GLU A 380 -54.58 -8.29 7.29
N LEU A 381 -53.27 -8.55 7.42
CA LEU A 381 -52.70 -9.40 8.47
C LEU A 381 -52.65 -8.75 9.87
N GLU A 382 -52.96 -7.46 9.96
CA GLU A 382 -53.07 -6.70 11.22
C GLU A 382 -54.52 -6.39 11.61
N ALA A 383 -55.49 -6.63 10.71
CA ALA A 383 -56.90 -6.44 10.99
C ALA A 383 -57.43 -7.55 11.91
N ASP A 384 -57.62 -7.21 13.19
CA ASP A 384 -58.20 -8.10 14.20
C ASP A 384 -59.62 -8.54 13.81
N PRO A 385 -59.88 -9.84 13.58
CA PRO A 385 -61.21 -10.34 13.22
C PRO A 385 -62.25 -10.14 14.33
N SER A 386 -61.81 -9.88 15.57
CA SER A 386 -62.66 -9.78 16.77
C SER A 386 -63.52 -8.50 16.82
N LYS A 387 -63.35 -7.56 15.88
CA LYS A 387 -64.06 -6.26 15.89
C LYS A 387 -65.27 -6.15 14.96
N ASN A 388 -65.61 -7.21 14.22
CA ASN A 388 -66.69 -7.20 13.22
C ASN A 388 -67.91 -8.07 13.59
N GLN A 389 -67.99 -8.60 14.81
CA GLN A 389 -69.15 -9.36 15.30
C GLN A 389 -69.94 -8.62 16.38
N GLU A 390 -70.55 -7.48 16.03
CA GLU A 390 -71.71 -6.96 16.76
C GLU A 390 -72.49 -5.95 15.89
N ASN A 391 -73.78 -6.23 15.68
CA ASN A 391 -74.82 -5.47 14.96
C ASN A 391 -75.18 -5.87 13.51
N GLU A 392 -75.79 -7.04 13.35
CA GLU A 392 -76.99 -7.17 12.50
C GLU A 392 -78.15 -7.71 13.35
N ASP A 393 -78.83 -6.81 14.07
CA ASP A 393 -80.22 -7.04 14.49
C ASP A 393 -81.16 -6.30 13.54
N GLY A 394 -82.11 -7.03 12.97
CA GLY A 394 -82.87 -6.65 11.77
C GLY A 394 -83.96 -5.61 12.01
N ARG A 395 -83.61 -4.42 12.51
CA ARG A 395 -84.54 -3.32 12.70
C ARG A 395 -84.65 -2.48 11.42
N MET A 396 -85.83 -2.47 10.80
CA MET A 396 -86.15 -1.63 9.64
C MET A 396 -85.92 -0.15 9.98
N ILE A 397 -84.86 0.45 9.46
CA ILE A 397 -84.50 1.87 9.64
C ILE A 397 -85.45 2.73 8.81
N SER A 398 -85.92 3.86 9.37
CA SER A 398 -86.80 4.77 8.61
C SER A 398 -86.04 5.44 7.45
N PRO A 399 -86.69 5.77 6.31
CA PRO A 399 -86.00 6.38 5.17
C PRO A 399 -85.19 7.63 5.52
N GLN A 400 -85.75 8.55 6.33
CA GLN A 400 -85.03 9.73 6.83
C GLN A 400 -83.79 9.38 7.64
N GLU A 401 -83.84 8.37 8.49
CA GLU A 401 -82.72 7.96 9.32
C GLU A 401 -81.62 7.27 8.49
N ALA A 402 -82.00 6.52 7.45
CA ALA A 402 -81.05 5.99 6.47
C ALA A 402 -80.36 7.12 5.68
N PHE A 403 -81.12 8.12 5.20
CA PHE A 403 -80.56 9.29 4.51
C PHE A 403 -79.60 10.10 5.41
N ASN A 404 -79.93 10.31 6.68
CA ASN A 404 -79.06 11.01 7.62
C ASN A 404 -77.76 10.23 7.86
N ARG A 405 -77.83 8.92 8.12
CA ARG A 405 -76.63 8.07 8.28
C ARG A 405 -75.74 8.07 7.03
N ILE A 406 -76.32 8.07 5.84
CA ILE A 406 -75.57 8.19 4.57
C ILE A 406 -74.91 9.57 4.48
N ALA A 407 -75.61 10.65 4.81
CA ALA A 407 -75.05 12.01 4.81
C ALA A 407 -73.88 12.15 5.79
N ASP A 408 -73.99 11.60 7.00
CA ASP A 408 -72.93 11.61 8.01
C ASP A 408 -71.69 10.86 7.54
N VAL A 409 -71.85 9.66 6.95
CA VAL A 409 -70.74 8.87 6.39
C VAL A 409 -70.08 9.60 5.22
N VAL A 410 -70.86 10.27 4.36
CA VAL A 410 -70.31 11.08 3.25
C VAL A 410 -69.56 12.31 3.77
N GLN A 411 -70.08 13.04 4.75
CA GLN A 411 -69.37 14.19 5.35
C GLN A 411 -68.08 13.75 6.04
N GLU A 412 -68.09 12.63 6.75
CA GLU A 412 -66.91 12.08 7.41
C GLU A 412 -65.87 11.57 6.41
N ALA A 413 -66.29 11.02 5.26
CA ALA A 413 -65.41 10.68 4.16
C ALA A 413 -64.77 11.93 3.52
N VAL A 414 -65.54 13.00 3.32
CA VAL A 414 -65.04 14.29 2.79
C VAL A 414 -63.99 14.89 3.73
N LYS A 415 -64.25 14.98 5.04
CA LYS A 415 -63.27 15.46 6.04
C LYS A 415 -61.97 14.67 6.02
N LYS A 416 -62.05 13.33 5.91
CA LYS A 416 -60.87 12.47 5.79
C LYS A 416 -60.10 12.72 4.48
N MET A 417 -60.79 12.96 3.37
CA MET A 417 -60.15 13.34 2.11
C MET A 417 -59.47 14.70 2.18
N GLU A 418 -60.05 15.70 2.85
CA GLU A 418 -59.46 17.02 3.08
C GLU A 418 -58.16 16.92 3.90
N ILE A 419 -58.19 16.21 5.04
CA ILE A 419 -56.99 15.97 5.86
C ILE A 419 -55.87 15.29 5.04
N VAL A 420 -56.22 14.29 4.22
CA VAL A 420 -55.26 13.61 3.33
C VAL A 420 -54.74 14.54 2.23
N ALA A 421 -55.54 15.48 1.74
CA ALA A 421 -55.12 16.46 0.74
C ALA A 421 -54.15 17.50 1.33
N GLU A 422 -54.44 18.03 2.53
CA GLU A 422 -53.55 18.94 3.26
C GLU A 422 -52.21 18.27 3.61
N GLU A 423 -52.25 17.03 4.10
CA GLU A 423 -51.05 16.26 4.42
C GLU A 423 -50.19 15.97 3.17
N LYS A 424 -50.82 15.63 2.04
CA LYS A 424 -50.13 15.51 0.75
C LYS A 424 -49.51 16.84 0.30
N MET A 425 -50.23 17.96 0.45
CA MET A 425 -49.70 19.29 0.11
C MET A 425 -48.48 19.64 0.97
N ARG A 426 -48.52 19.33 2.27
CA ARG A 426 -47.40 19.49 3.21
C ARG A 426 -46.19 18.63 2.82
N MET A 427 -46.43 17.36 2.46
CA MET A 427 -45.37 16.47 1.99
C MET A 427 -44.75 16.93 0.67
N VAL A 428 -45.55 17.36 -0.31
CA VAL A 428 -45.04 17.91 -1.59
C VAL A 428 -44.20 19.17 -1.34
N LYS A 429 -44.63 20.08 -0.45
CA LYS A 429 -43.84 21.26 -0.08
C LYS A 429 -42.49 20.88 0.56
N LYS A 430 -42.47 19.88 1.44
CA LYS A 430 -41.23 19.36 2.05
C LYS A 430 -40.32 18.70 1.02
N ALA A 431 -40.87 17.89 0.12
CA ALA A 431 -40.13 17.23 -0.95
C ALA A 431 -39.48 18.24 -1.91
N ARG A 432 -40.20 19.30 -2.29
CA ARG A 432 -39.66 20.34 -3.17
C ARG A 432 -38.45 21.06 -2.54
N LEU A 433 -38.55 21.44 -1.26
CA LEU A 433 -37.43 22.05 -0.51
C LEU A 433 -36.22 21.10 -0.41
N ALA A 434 -36.44 19.79 -0.29
CA ALA A 434 -35.36 18.80 -0.31
C ALA A 434 -34.68 18.69 -1.69
N VAL A 435 -35.44 18.76 -2.79
CA VAL A 435 -34.89 18.80 -4.15
C VAL A 435 -34.10 20.09 -4.38
N GLU A 436 -34.64 21.25 -4.00
CA GLU A 436 -33.95 22.56 -4.09
C GLU A 436 -32.61 22.54 -3.31
N ALA A 437 -32.56 21.91 -2.13
CA ALA A 437 -31.34 21.73 -1.35
C ALA A 437 -30.33 20.78 -2.03
N CYS A 438 -30.79 19.65 -2.59
CA CYS A 438 -29.93 18.72 -3.34
C CYS A 438 -29.34 19.37 -4.60
N GLU A 439 -30.12 20.17 -5.33
CA GLU A 439 -29.61 20.93 -6.49
C GLU A 439 -28.51 21.92 -6.10
N GLN A 440 -28.65 22.57 -4.94
CA GLN A 440 -27.62 23.48 -4.45
C GLN A 440 -26.35 22.73 -4.02
N GLU A 441 -26.48 21.57 -3.35
CA GLU A 441 -25.34 20.69 -3.03
C GLU A 441 -24.60 20.26 -4.31
N LEU A 442 -25.32 19.90 -5.38
CA LEU A 442 -24.73 19.55 -6.67
C LEU A 442 -23.99 20.73 -7.32
N LYS A 443 -24.55 21.95 -7.27
CA LYS A 443 -23.89 23.17 -7.77
C LYS A 443 -22.61 23.49 -6.97
N ASP A 444 -22.62 23.25 -5.67
CA ASP A 444 -21.45 23.46 -4.80
C ASP A 444 -20.36 22.41 -5.09
N LYS A 445 -20.75 21.14 -5.24
CA LYS A 445 -19.84 20.05 -5.62
C LYS A 445 -19.24 20.24 -7.02
N ALA A 446 -20.00 20.77 -7.98
CA ALA A 446 -19.47 21.11 -9.30
C ALA A 446 -18.39 22.20 -9.22
N ARG A 447 -18.56 23.21 -8.36
CA ARG A 447 -17.55 24.25 -8.09
C ARG A 447 -16.31 23.68 -7.41
N GLU A 448 -16.48 22.82 -6.40
CA GLU A 448 -15.38 22.12 -5.71
C GLU A 448 -14.56 21.26 -6.69
N VAL A 449 -15.22 20.49 -7.57
CA VAL A 449 -14.55 19.69 -8.62
C VAL A 449 -13.77 20.57 -9.60
N SER A 450 -14.28 21.75 -9.96
CA SER A 450 -13.58 22.70 -10.84
C SER A 450 -12.30 23.24 -10.18
N ALA A 451 -12.37 23.65 -8.91
CA ALA A 451 -11.23 24.11 -8.14
C ALA A 451 -10.16 23.02 -7.93
N LEU A 452 -10.58 21.76 -7.69
CA LEU A 452 -9.65 20.63 -7.58
C LEU A 452 -8.97 20.31 -8.93
N LYS A 453 -9.64 20.52 -10.06
CA LYS A 453 -9.03 20.37 -11.40
C LYS A 453 -7.96 21.44 -11.65
N THR A 454 -8.22 22.71 -11.33
CA THR A 454 -7.23 23.78 -11.51
C THR A 454 -6.03 23.62 -10.58
N GLU A 455 -6.25 23.23 -9.32
CA GLU A 455 -5.16 22.92 -8.38
C GLU A 455 -4.34 21.70 -8.81
N ARG A 456 -4.98 20.65 -9.34
CA ARG A 456 -4.26 19.49 -9.92
C ARG A 456 -3.38 19.90 -11.09
N GLN A 457 -3.85 20.79 -11.97
CA GLN A 457 -3.06 21.30 -13.07
C GLN A 457 -1.88 22.17 -12.59
N ARG A 458 -2.10 23.00 -11.55
CA ARG A 458 -1.02 23.78 -10.91
C ARG A 458 0.08 22.86 -10.36
N LYS A 459 -0.29 21.82 -9.62
CA LYS A 459 0.67 20.83 -9.09
C LYS A 459 1.38 20.05 -10.19
N LYS A 460 0.71 19.74 -11.30
CA LYS A 460 1.36 19.12 -12.46
C LYS A 460 2.47 20.03 -13.00
N ASN A 461 2.17 21.31 -13.25
CA ASN A 461 3.16 22.26 -13.77
C ASN A 461 4.38 22.39 -12.81
N GLN A 462 4.15 22.36 -11.49
CA GLN A 462 5.23 22.38 -10.49
C GLN A 462 6.11 21.11 -10.52
N ILE A 463 5.52 19.93 -10.78
CA ILE A 463 6.27 18.69 -10.97
C ILE A 463 7.10 18.76 -12.25
N ASP A 464 6.50 19.20 -13.36
CA ASP A 464 7.17 19.33 -14.66
C ASP A 464 8.39 20.30 -14.57
N GLU A 465 8.28 21.37 -13.78
CA GLU A 465 9.36 22.33 -13.47
C GLU A 465 10.47 21.70 -12.62
N LEU A 466 10.12 21.01 -11.52
CA LEU A 466 11.07 20.30 -10.66
C LEU A 466 11.83 19.21 -11.42
N GLU A 467 11.16 18.43 -12.27
CA GLU A 467 11.81 17.44 -13.14
C GLU A 467 12.81 18.09 -14.09
N SER A 468 12.52 19.29 -14.60
CA SER A 468 13.45 20.04 -15.44
C SER A 468 14.71 20.46 -14.68
N ILE A 469 14.55 20.94 -13.44
CA ILE A 469 15.67 21.29 -12.55
C ILE A 469 16.51 20.04 -12.23
N VAL A 470 15.87 18.91 -11.91
CA VAL A 470 16.56 17.64 -11.65
C VAL A 470 17.35 17.17 -12.88
N ARG A 471 16.78 17.23 -14.09
CA ARG A 471 17.51 16.89 -15.33
C ARG A 471 18.73 17.78 -15.55
N LEU A 472 18.61 19.09 -15.32
CA LEU A 472 19.74 20.02 -15.43
C LEU A 472 20.82 19.72 -14.38
N LYS A 473 20.44 19.44 -13.13
CA LYS A 473 21.38 19.12 -12.05
C LYS A 473 22.07 17.77 -12.24
N GLN A 474 21.40 16.78 -12.84
CA GLN A 474 22.04 15.53 -13.24
C GLN A 474 23.08 15.77 -14.33
N ALA A 475 22.73 16.48 -15.41
CA ALA A 475 23.68 16.78 -16.49
C ALA A 475 24.89 17.62 -16.01
N GLU A 476 24.69 18.51 -15.03
CA GLU A 476 25.77 19.24 -14.37
C GLU A 476 26.69 18.30 -13.57
N ALA A 477 26.13 17.36 -12.80
CA ALA A 477 26.89 16.36 -12.05
C ALA A 477 27.70 15.43 -12.98
N ASP A 478 27.07 14.89 -14.03
CA ASP A 478 27.72 14.03 -15.03
C ASP A 478 28.93 14.74 -15.69
N MET A 479 28.79 16.04 -15.96
CA MET A 479 29.85 16.88 -16.54
C MET A 479 30.99 17.16 -15.55
N PHE A 480 30.71 17.31 -14.26
CA PHE A 480 31.74 17.41 -13.22
C PHE A 480 32.48 16.08 -13.01
N GLU A 481 31.77 14.95 -13.02
CA GLU A 481 32.37 13.62 -12.94
C GLU A 481 33.29 13.34 -14.14
N LEU A 482 32.85 13.65 -15.36
CA LEU A 482 33.67 13.53 -16.56
C LEU A 482 34.98 14.33 -16.44
N LYS A 483 34.91 15.58 -15.97
CA LYS A 483 36.10 16.43 -15.74
C LYS A 483 37.02 15.90 -14.66
N ALA A 484 36.47 15.35 -13.57
CA ALA A 484 37.28 14.71 -12.52
C ALA A 484 38.03 13.49 -13.09
N ASN A 485 37.35 12.66 -13.88
CA ASN A 485 37.94 11.49 -14.54
C ASN A 485 38.99 11.87 -15.61
N GLU A 486 38.81 12.98 -16.33
CA GLU A 486 39.84 13.55 -17.21
C GLU A 486 41.08 14.05 -16.45
N ALA A 487 40.88 14.77 -15.35
CA ALA A 487 41.97 15.26 -14.50
C ALA A 487 42.78 14.10 -13.88
N CYS A 488 42.13 13.04 -13.39
CA CYS A 488 42.79 11.85 -12.88
C CYS A 488 43.65 11.16 -13.95
N ARG A 489 43.11 10.95 -15.16
CA ARG A 489 43.85 10.30 -16.26
C ARG A 489 45.08 11.10 -16.71
N GLU A 490 45.01 12.43 -16.72
CA GLU A 490 46.18 13.26 -17.05
C GLU A 490 47.20 13.28 -15.91
N ALA A 491 46.76 13.29 -14.64
CA ALA A 491 47.66 13.17 -13.48
C ALA A 491 48.44 11.82 -13.52
N GLU A 492 47.76 10.71 -13.80
CA GLU A 492 48.40 9.39 -14.00
C GLU A 492 49.37 9.39 -15.20
N ARG A 493 49.05 10.12 -16.27
CA ARG A 493 49.95 10.26 -17.43
C ARG A 493 51.21 11.04 -17.08
N LEU A 494 51.08 12.14 -16.35
CA LEU A 494 52.20 12.94 -15.86
C LEU A 494 53.04 12.15 -14.85
N GLN A 495 52.42 11.39 -13.96
CA GLN A 495 53.13 10.51 -13.01
C GLN A 495 53.98 9.46 -13.73
N ARG A 496 53.44 8.78 -14.74
CA ARG A 496 54.21 7.83 -15.57
C ARG A 496 55.39 8.49 -16.28
N ILE A 497 55.21 9.70 -16.81
CA ILE A 497 56.30 10.47 -17.45
C ILE A 497 57.37 10.87 -16.42
N ALA A 498 56.98 11.27 -15.21
CA ALA A 498 57.91 11.63 -14.14
C ALA A 498 58.74 10.42 -13.67
N LEU A 499 58.10 9.25 -13.50
CA LEU A 499 58.79 8.00 -13.15
C LEU A 499 59.81 7.61 -14.23
N ALA A 500 59.39 7.52 -15.50
CA ALA A 500 60.28 7.15 -16.61
C ALA A 500 61.44 8.14 -16.82
N LYS A 501 61.23 9.43 -16.54
CA LYS A 501 62.33 10.44 -16.55
C LYS A 501 63.29 10.25 -15.38
N THR A 502 62.79 9.88 -14.21
CA THR A 502 63.63 9.64 -13.01
C THR A 502 64.49 8.41 -13.23
N GLU A 503 63.88 7.28 -13.60
CA GLU A 503 64.55 6.02 -13.97
C GLU A 503 65.67 6.25 -14.99
N LYS A 504 65.36 6.88 -16.13
CA LYS A 504 66.37 7.20 -17.14
C LYS A 504 67.50 8.09 -16.62
N SER A 505 67.21 9.04 -15.73
CA SER A 505 68.25 9.92 -15.16
C SER A 505 69.15 9.18 -14.16
N GLU A 506 68.63 8.18 -13.45
CA GLU A 506 69.39 7.29 -12.58
C GLU A 506 70.25 6.32 -13.41
N GLU A 507 69.73 5.75 -14.50
CA GLU A 507 70.49 4.96 -15.48
C GLU A 507 71.64 5.75 -16.12
N ASP A 508 71.38 6.98 -16.57
CA ASP A 508 72.39 7.88 -17.15
C ASP A 508 73.47 8.25 -16.11
N TYR A 509 73.07 8.49 -14.85
CA TYR A 509 74.00 8.77 -13.76
C TYR A 509 74.89 7.56 -13.43
N ALA A 510 74.29 6.38 -13.24
CA ALA A 510 75.01 5.13 -13.00
C ALA A 510 75.98 4.81 -14.15
N SER A 511 75.55 5.00 -15.40
CA SER A 511 76.36 4.80 -16.60
C SER A 511 77.57 5.73 -16.66
N ARG A 512 77.41 7.01 -16.28
CA ARG A 512 78.52 7.98 -16.20
C ARG A 512 79.48 7.65 -15.06
N TYR A 513 78.94 7.29 -13.89
CA TYR A 513 79.74 6.90 -12.72
C TYR A 513 80.61 5.66 -13.00
N LEU A 514 80.04 4.62 -13.61
CA LEU A 514 80.78 3.41 -13.99
C LEU A 514 81.86 3.69 -15.04
N LYS A 515 81.59 4.54 -16.05
CA LYS A 515 82.60 4.96 -17.03
C LYS A 515 83.77 5.73 -16.37
N GLN A 516 83.47 6.63 -15.44
CA GLN A 516 84.50 7.37 -14.70
C GLN A 516 85.39 6.43 -13.87
N ARG A 517 84.77 5.50 -13.10
CA ARG A 517 85.49 4.48 -12.33
C ARG A 517 86.36 3.57 -13.20
N LEU A 518 85.89 3.20 -14.39
CA LEU A 518 86.65 2.40 -15.34
C LEU A 518 87.88 3.16 -15.86
N HIS A 519 87.73 4.43 -16.25
CA HIS A 519 88.85 5.26 -16.69
C HIS A 519 89.90 5.47 -15.58
N GLU A 520 89.47 5.65 -14.33
CA GLU A 520 90.36 5.75 -13.18
C GLU A 520 91.13 4.45 -12.94
N ALA A 521 90.46 3.29 -12.98
CA ALA A 521 91.10 1.98 -12.86
C ALA A 521 92.07 1.69 -14.02
N GLU A 522 91.76 2.15 -15.24
CA GLU A 522 92.68 2.06 -16.39
C GLU A 522 93.91 2.96 -16.22
N ALA A 523 93.75 4.17 -15.67
CA ALA A 523 94.85 5.06 -15.35
C ALA A 523 95.75 4.50 -14.23
N GLU A 524 95.16 3.95 -13.17
CA GLU A 524 95.90 3.23 -12.11
C GLU A 524 96.67 2.04 -12.68
N LYS A 525 96.05 1.25 -13.59
CA LYS A 525 96.72 0.14 -14.28
C LYS A 525 97.91 0.62 -15.11
N GLN A 526 97.76 1.71 -15.87
CA GLN A 526 98.84 2.29 -16.68
C GLN A 526 99.99 2.80 -15.80
N TYR A 527 99.68 3.52 -14.72
CA TYR A 527 100.66 3.99 -13.75
C TYR A 527 101.44 2.84 -13.09
N LEU A 528 100.74 1.78 -12.66
CA LEU A 528 101.38 0.58 -12.11
C LEU A 528 102.26 -0.14 -13.15
N PHE A 529 101.81 -0.24 -14.40
CA PHE A 529 102.57 -0.85 -15.48
C PHE A 529 103.85 -0.08 -15.81
N GLU A 530 103.78 1.26 -15.84
CA GLU A 530 104.94 2.12 -16.05
C GLU A 530 105.91 2.06 -14.85
N LYS A 531 105.40 2.02 -13.62
CA LYS A 531 106.20 1.81 -12.40
C LYS A 531 106.94 0.47 -12.43
N ILE A 532 106.28 -0.62 -12.83
CA ILE A 532 106.92 -1.94 -13.00
C ILE A 532 108.01 -1.87 -14.08
N LYS A 533 107.71 -1.30 -15.25
CA LYS A 533 108.67 -1.13 -16.34
C LYS A 533 109.91 -0.33 -15.92
N LEU A 534 109.73 0.70 -15.09
CA LEU A 534 110.85 1.46 -14.51
C LEU A 534 111.66 0.62 -13.52
N GLN A 535 111.01 -0.15 -12.63
CA GLN A 535 111.70 -1.07 -11.73
C GLN A 535 112.47 -2.19 -12.47
N GLU A 536 111.96 -2.66 -13.61
CA GLU A 536 112.65 -3.62 -14.48
C GLU A 536 113.83 -2.97 -15.22
N SER A 537 113.68 -1.73 -15.70
CA SER A 537 114.78 -0.98 -16.34
C SER A 537 115.93 -0.62 -15.40
N LEU A 538 115.67 -0.59 -14.09
CA LEU A 538 116.67 -0.34 -13.04
C LEU A 538 117.37 -1.61 -12.53
N ARG A 539 117.15 -2.78 -13.15
CA ARG A 539 117.99 -3.98 -12.94
C ARG A 539 119.22 -3.93 -13.84
N PRO A 540 120.45 -3.78 -13.29
CA PRO A 540 121.67 -3.88 -14.09
C PRO A 540 121.95 -5.34 -14.42
N THR A 541 122.36 -5.61 -15.67
CA THR A 541 122.87 -6.91 -16.07
C THR A 541 124.22 -7.18 -15.39
N GLN A 542 124.23 -8.02 -14.36
CA GLN A 542 125.43 -8.72 -13.91
C GLN A 542 125.15 -10.21 -13.67
N SER A 543 126.06 -11.05 -14.14
CA SER A 543 126.02 -12.50 -14.03
C SER A 543 126.70 -13.00 -12.75
N SER A 544 126.00 -13.81 -11.94
CA SER A 544 126.61 -14.95 -11.22
C SER A 544 125.53 -15.85 -10.60
N ALA A 545 125.87 -17.13 -10.41
CA ALA A 545 125.01 -18.23 -9.98
C ALA A 545 124.31 -18.05 -8.61
N GLY A 546 123.09 -18.60 -8.49
CA GLY A 546 122.38 -18.71 -7.20
C GLY A 546 120.91 -19.16 -7.28
N THR A 547 120.67 -20.45 -7.47
CA THR A 547 119.45 -21.22 -7.08
C THR A 547 118.02 -20.65 -7.28
N SER A 548 117.28 -21.31 -8.18
CA SER A 548 115.84 -21.71 -8.09
C SER A 548 114.73 -20.66 -7.86
N GLU A 549 113.96 -20.34 -8.92
CA GLU A 549 112.65 -20.97 -9.22
C GLU A 549 112.19 -20.61 -10.66
N PRO A 550 111.40 -21.43 -11.39
CA PRO A 550 110.97 -21.12 -12.75
C PRO A 550 109.74 -20.16 -12.79
N PRO A 551 109.62 -19.27 -13.79
CA PRO A 551 108.47 -18.36 -13.93
C PRO A 551 107.10 -19.06 -14.03
N HIS A 552 107.08 -20.34 -14.42
CA HIS A 552 105.86 -21.16 -14.54
C HIS A 552 105.09 -21.33 -13.22
N ALA A 553 105.76 -21.34 -12.06
CA ALA A 553 105.10 -21.57 -10.78
C ALA A 553 104.15 -20.42 -10.40
N MET A 554 104.50 -19.18 -10.75
CA MET A 554 103.67 -18.00 -10.49
C MET A 554 102.47 -17.93 -11.45
N TYR A 555 102.69 -18.29 -12.72
CA TYR A 555 101.61 -18.35 -13.71
C TYR A 555 100.56 -19.41 -13.32
N ASN A 556 101.00 -20.59 -12.87
CA ASN A 556 100.10 -21.64 -12.38
C ASN A 556 99.30 -21.20 -11.14
N LYS A 557 99.93 -20.51 -10.17
CA LYS A 557 99.21 -19.96 -8.99
C LYS A 557 98.14 -18.92 -9.36
N ILE A 558 98.41 -18.06 -10.34
CA ILE A 558 97.42 -17.10 -10.86
C ILE A 558 96.29 -17.83 -11.59
N GLN A 559 96.63 -18.87 -12.37
CA GLN A 559 95.65 -19.65 -13.11
C GLN A 559 94.73 -20.49 -12.19
N ASP A 560 95.24 -21.00 -11.06
CA ASP A 560 94.44 -21.66 -10.02
C ASP A 560 93.54 -20.68 -9.25
N LEU A 561 94.03 -19.47 -8.93
CA LEU A 561 93.19 -18.41 -8.32
C LEU A 561 92.01 -18.02 -9.22
N LEU A 562 92.25 -17.87 -10.53
CA LEU A 562 91.19 -17.59 -11.49
C LEU A 562 90.23 -18.78 -11.64
N LYS A 563 90.73 -20.03 -11.68
CA LYS A 563 89.89 -21.24 -11.68
C LYS A 563 88.97 -21.32 -10.46
N ASN A 564 89.46 -20.96 -9.27
CA ASN A 564 88.68 -20.98 -8.04
C ASN A 564 87.57 -19.92 -8.02
N MET A 565 87.79 -18.73 -8.62
CA MET A 565 86.72 -17.74 -8.80
C MET A 565 85.62 -18.21 -9.76
N TYR A 566 85.95 -18.88 -10.86
CA TYR A 566 84.95 -19.41 -11.79
C TYR A 566 84.25 -20.69 -11.28
N SER A 567 84.79 -21.36 -10.25
CA SER A 567 84.24 -22.62 -9.72
C SER A 567 83.27 -22.44 -8.54
N THR A 568 83.07 -21.21 -8.03
CA THR A 568 82.19 -20.92 -6.89
C THR A 568 80.77 -20.48 -7.28
N SER A 569 80.38 -20.64 -8.56
CA SER A 569 79.05 -20.26 -9.06
C SER A 569 78.34 -21.40 -9.81
N SER A 570 78.21 -22.58 -9.18
CA SER A 570 77.36 -23.67 -9.69
C SER A 570 76.82 -24.62 -8.62
N LYS A 571 75.99 -24.13 -7.68
CA LYS A 571 74.97 -24.93 -6.96
C LYS A 571 74.00 -24.06 -6.15
N ALA A 572 72.80 -23.86 -6.69
CA ALA A 572 71.57 -23.49 -5.97
C ALA A 572 70.36 -23.70 -6.90
N ASP A 573 70.05 -24.98 -7.11
CA ASP A 573 68.74 -25.58 -7.40
C ASP A 573 67.68 -24.79 -8.18
N ALA A 574 67.46 -25.22 -9.43
CA ALA A 574 66.10 -25.34 -9.93
C ALA A 574 65.46 -26.60 -9.29
N GLN A 575 64.35 -26.44 -8.58
CA GLN A 575 63.47 -27.57 -8.23
C GLN A 575 62.28 -27.64 -9.19
N SER A 576 61.98 -28.87 -9.59
CA SER A 576 60.96 -29.23 -10.58
C SER A 576 59.53 -29.13 -10.03
N SER A 577 58.61 -28.92 -10.96
CA SER A 577 57.20 -29.25 -10.81
C SER A 577 56.98 -30.70 -10.34
N ASP A 578 55.91 -30.95 -9.59
CA ASP A 578 55.24 -32.25 -9.67
C ASP A 578 53.71 -32.14 -9.59
N PHE A 579 53.05 -33.16 -10.14
CA PHE A 579 51.62 -33.18 -10.47
C PHE A 579 50.72 -33.48 -9.26
N HIS A 580 49.45 -33.03 -9.34
CA HIS A 580 48.35 -34.01 -9.28
C HIS A 580 47.06 -33.50 -9.93
N SER A 581 46.55 -34.28 -10.89
CA SER A 581 45.18 -34.15 -11.42
C SER A 581 44.18 -34.87 -10.49
N LEU A 582 42.95 -34.36 -10.41
CA LEU A 582 41.70 -35.05 -10.78
C LEU A 582 40.50 -34.13 -10.48
N GLY A 583 39.41 -34.25 -11.25
CA GLY A 583 38.23 -33.38 -11.14
C GLY A 583 36.96 -34.11 -10.69
N ALA A 584 35.81 -33.57 -11.12
CA ALA A 584 34.42 -34.02 -10.95
C ALA A 584 33.62 -33.48 -9.73
N ILE A 585 32.70 -32.55 -10.08
CA ILE A 585 31.26 -32.47 -9.71
C ILE A 585 30.72 -33.80 -9.11
N PRO A 586 29.91 -33.81 -8.03
CA PRO A 586 28.67 -33.02 -7.85
C PRO A 586 28.82 -31.59 -7.32
#